data_AF-A0A235B811-F1
#
_entry.id   AF-A0A235B811-F1
#
_cell.length_a   1.000
_cell.length_b   1.000
_cell.length_c   1.000
_cell.angle_alpha   90.00
_cell.angle_beta   90.00
_cell.angle_gamma   90.00
#
_symmetry.space_group_name_H-M   'P 1'
#
loop_
_entity.id
_entity.type
_entity.pdbx_description
1 polymer ?
#
loop_
_entity_poly.entity_id
_entity_poly.type
_entity_poly.pdbx_seq_one_letter_code
_entity_poly.pdbx_strand_id
1 'polypeptide(L)' 'MTKEKSPKKPIGITIIEKPMDLSPGETVKITGVTLPSVNVELVKDGTVLKKTKSDEVGEYTLETPASWEPGVHTLKIK' A
#
# COMPACT_ATOMS: atom_id res chain seq x y z
N MET A 1 22.45 -15.95 -27.12
CA MET A 1 21.19 -15.28 -26.74
C MET A 1 21.18 -15.11 -25.23
N THR A 2 21.67 -13.97 -24.76
CA THR A 2 21.71 -13.65 -23.32
C THR A 2 20.32 -13.22 -22.90
N LYS A 3 19.64 -13.99 -22.05
CA LYS A 3 18.38 -13.55 -21.43
C LYS A 3 18.72 -12.40 -20.48
N GLU A 4 18.49 -11.17 -20.94
CA GLU A 4 18.52 -9.99 -20.09
C GLU A 4 17.44 -10.17 -19.02
N LYS A 5 17.84 -10.49 -17.78
CA LYS A 5 16.92 -10.47 -16.64
C LYS A 5 16.50 -9.01 -16.48
N SER A 6 15.27 -8.69 -16.86
CA SER A 6 14.67 -7.40 -16.56
C SER A 6 14.91 -7.05 -15.09
N PRO A 7 15.31 -5.82 -14.76
CA PRO A 7 15.55 -5.43 -13.37
C PRO A 7 14.24 -5.64 -12.60
N LYS A 8 14.27 -6.52 -11.59
CA LYS A 8 13.15 -6.63 -10.65
C LYS A 8 13.07 -5.29 -9.91
N LYS A 9 12.11 -4.43 -10.26
CA LYS A 9 11.80 -3.21 -9.50
C LYS A 9 11.66 -3.64 -8.03
N PRO A 10 12.40 -3.03 -7.09
CA PRO A 10 12.32 -3.44 -5.69
C PRO A 10 10.88 -3.25 -5.22
N ILE A 11 10.24 -4.34 -4.78
CA ILE A 11 8.93 -4.27 -4.12
C ILE A 11 9.17 -3.54 -2.80
N GLY A 12 8.55 -2.37 -2.63
CA GLY A 12 8.82 -1.47 -1.54
C GLY A 12 7.59 -0.65 -1.18
N ILE A 13 7.35 -0.53 0.12
CA ILE A 13 6.32 0.37 0.65
C ILE A 13 7.03 1.67 1.00
N THR A 14 6.70 2.74 0.28
CA THR A 14 7.14 4.08 0.64
C THR A 14 5.97 4.77 1.32
N ILE A 15 5.93 4.69 2.65
CA ILE A 15 5.05 5.57 3.41
C ILE A 15 5.61 6.98 3.20
N ILE A 16 4.91 7.82 2.43
CA ILE A 16 5.27 9.24 2.32
C ILE A 16 4.95 9.82 3.70
N GLU A 17 5.99 9.91 4.52
CA GLU A 17 6.06 10.51 5.87
C GLU A 17 5.25 11.83 5.87
N LYS A 18 4.25 12.14 6.72
CA LYS A 18 4.14 12.21 8.22
C LYS A 18 2.83 13.07 8.52
N PRO A 19 2.17 13.12 9.72
CA PRO A 19 2.60 12.72 11.06
C PRO A 19 1.79 11.66 11.82
N MET A 20 2.56 11.09 12.75
CA MET A 20 2.30 10.42 14.03
C MET A 20 1.18 11.01 14.93
N ASP A 21 0.40 11.98 14.44
CA ASP A 21 -0.75 12.62 15.10
C ASP A 21 -1.82 12.86 14.03
N LEU A 22 -2.56 11.82 13.68
CA LEU A 22 -3.70 11.95 12.79
C LEU A 22 -4.91 12.37 13.61
N SER A 23 -5.53 13.48 13.22
CA SER A 23 -6.79 13.86 13.85
C SER A 23 -7.86 12.82 13.49
N PRO A 24 -8.82 12.52 14.40
CA PRO A 24 -9.95 11.67 14.06
C PRO A 24 -10.68 12.21 12.82
N GLY A 25 -10.85 11.38 11.79
CA GLY A 25 -11.47 11.79 10.52
C GLY A 25 -10.48 12.07 9.38
N GLU A 26 -9.18 12.07 9.64
CA GLU A 26 -8.17 12.37 8.63
C GLU A 26 -7.74 11.11 7.85
N THR A 27 -7.69 11.22 6.52
CA THR A 27 -7.22 10.16 5.62
C THR A 27 -5.76 10.35 5.26
N VAL A 28 -4.97 9.28 5.31
CA VAL A 28 -3.58 9.25 4.87
C VAL A 28 -3.48 8.57 3.51
N LYS A 29 -2.59 9.09 2.66
CA LYS A 29 -2.23 8.44 1.40
C LYS A 29 -1.01 7.54 1.60
N ILE A 30 -1.22 6.24 1.40
CA ILE A 30 -0.15 5.25 1.39
C ILE A 30 0.18 4.96 -0.07
N THR A 31 1.40 5.27 -0.48
CA THR A 31 1.88 4.96 -1.83
C THR A 31 2.93 3.85 -1.77
N GLY A 32 3.19 3.21 -2.90
CA GLY A 32 4.30 2.28 -2.98
C GLY A 32 4.42 1.65 -4.35
N VAL A 33 5.37 0.73 -4.45
CA VAL A 33 5.68 0.03 -5.69
C VAL A 33 5.67 -1.47 -5.43
N THR A 34 4.96 -2.19 -6.29
CA THR A 34 4.86 -3.64 -6.34
C THR A 34 4.88 -4.12 -7.79
N LEU A 35 4.53 -5.39 -8.05
CA LEU A 35 4.34 -5.89 -9.42
C LEU A 35 3.06 -5.28 -10.03
N PRO A 36 3.00 -5.11 -11.37
CA PRO A 36 1.79 -4.61 -12.03
C PRO A 36 0.57 -5.49 -11.78
N SER A 37 -0.60 -4.85 -11.69
CA SER A 37 -1.89 -5.53 -11.52
C SER A 37 -2.05 -6.41 -10.27
N VAL A 38 -1.30 -6.14 -9.21
CA VAL A 38 -1.33 -6.85 -7.92
C VAL A 38 -2.22 -6.12 -6.93
N ASN A 39 -2.91 -6.86 -6.06
CA ASN A 39 -3.78 -6.27 -5.07
C ASN A 39 -2.98 -5.83 -3.84
N VAL A 40 -3.30 -4.66 -3.32
CA VAL A 40 -2.77 -4.14 -2.06
C VAL A 40 -3.93 -3.92 -1.11
N GLU A 41 -3.87 -4.54 0.06
CA GLU A 41 -4.95 -4.56 1.05
C GLU A 41 -4.45 -3.98 2.37
N LEU A 42 -5.19 -3.03 2.93
CA LEU A 42 -5.05 -2.57 4.30
C LEU A 42 -5.93 -3.45 5.19
N VAL A 43 -5.31 -4.11 6.17
CA VAL A 43 -5.96 -5.13 7.00
C VAL A 43 -5.79 -4.79 8.49
N LYS A 44 -6.86 -4.98 9.27
CA LYS A 44 -6.85 -4.97 10.74
C LYS A 44 -7.56 -6.22 11.23
N ASP A 45 -6.94 -6.95 12.16
CA ASP A 45 -7.52 -8.16 12.79
C ASP A 45 -8.09 -9.19 11.79
N GLY A 46 -7.45 -9.30 10.63
CA GLY A 46 -7.87 -10.21 9.54
C GLY A 46 -8.93 -9.64 8.58
N THR A 47 -9.55 -8.50 8.90
CA THR A 47 -10.53 -7.84 8.05
C THR A 47 -9.87 -6.85 7.09
N VAL A 48 -10.25 -6.90 5.81
CA VAL A 48 -9.83 -5.92 4.80
C VAL A 48 -10.62 -4.63 4.98
N LEU A 49 -9.94 -3.55 5.35
CA LEU A 49 -10.54 -2.21 5.51
C LEU A 49 -10.57 -1.44 4.19
N LYS A 50 -9.47 -1.55 3.42
CA LYS A 50 -9.31 -0.91 2.11
C LYS A 50 -8.52 -1.81 1.19
N LYS A 51 -8.76 -1.64 -0.11
CA LYS A 51 -8.08 -2.36 -1.17
C LYS A 51 -7.83 -1.42 -2.33
N THR A 52 -6.65 -1.54 -2.92
CA THR A 52 -6.30 -0.92 -4.20
C THR A 52 -5.62 -1.98 -5.08
N LYS A 53 -5.41 -1.65 -6.35
CA LYS A 53 -4.67 -2.48 -7.28
C LYS A 53 -3.55 -1.64 -7.86
N SER A 54 -2.34 -2.19 -7.96
CA SER A 54 -1.25 -1.51 -8.64
C SER A 54 -1.56 -1.36 -10.13
N ASP A 55 -1.07 -0.28 -10.70
CA ASP A 55 -1.22 0.03 -12.12
C ASP A 55 -0.31 -0.83 -13.01
N GLU A 56 -0.21 -0.47 -14.28
CA GLU A 56 0.58 -1.18 -15.29
C GLU A 56 2.10 -1.09 -15.05
N VAL A 57 2.55 -0.11 -14.26
CA VAL A 57 3.97 0.11 -13.91
C VAL A 57 4.29 -0.33 -12.47
N GLY A 58 3.30 -0.89 -11.77
CA GLY A 58 3.43 -1.43 -10.43
C GLY A 58 3.26 -0.41 -9.31
N GLU A 59 2.82 0.81 -9.61
CA GLU A 59 2.60 1.85 -8.62
C GLU A 59 1.18 1.73 -8.04
N TYR A 60 1.05 2.01 -6.75
CA TYR A 60 -0.25 2.03 -6.10
C TYR A 60 -0.37 3.23 -5.16
N THR A 61 -1.61 3.71 -5.02
CA THR A 61 -2.03 4.64 -3.99
C THR A 61 -3.23 4.05 -3.27
N LEU A 62 -3.18 3.99 -1.94
CA LEU A 62 -4.26 3.58 -1.06
C LEU A 62 -4.55 4.70 -0.08
N GLU A 63 -5.78 5.21 -0.12
CA GLU A 63 -6.28 6.16 0.88
C GLU A 63 -6.83 5.39 2.08
N THR A 64 -6.31 5.67 3.28
CA THR A 64 -6.82 5.08 4.52
C THR A 64 -8.28 5.52 4.74
N PRO A 65 -9.09 4.74 5.47
CA PRO A 65 -10.38 5.24 5.91
C PRO A 65 -10.22 6.49 6.79
N ALA A 66 -11.22 7.37 6.77
CA ALA A 66 -11.25 8.58 7.59
C ALA A 66 -11.33 8.27 9.09
N SER A 67 -11.99 7.16 9.45
CA SER A 67 -12.06 6.66 10.82
C SER A 67 -11.53 5.23 10.87
N TRP A 68 -10.68 4.97 11.84
CA TRP A 68 -9.93 3.74 12.02
C TRP A 68 -9.70 3.53 13.49
N GLU A 69 -9.82 2.29 13.91
CA GLU A 69 -9.64 1.91 15.30
C GLU A 69 -8.15 1.91 15.66
N PRO A 70 -7.76 2.42 16.84
CA PRO A 70 -6.37 2.42 17.26
C PRO A 70 -5.78 1.00 17.23
N GLY A 71 -4.47 0.94 17.00
CA GLY A 71 -3.71 -0.32 16.99
C GLY A 71 -3.04 -0.60 15.65
N VAL A 72 -2.53 -1.82 15.52
CA VAL A 72 -1.69 -2.22 14.39
C VAL A 72 -2.55 -2.51 13.16
N HIS A 73 -2.18 -1.90 12.05
CA HIS A 73 -2.71 -2.19 10.72
C HIS A 73 -1.60 -2.77 9.85
N THR A 74 -1.94 -3.72 8.99
CA THR A 74 -0.98 -4.38 8.09
C THR A 74 -1.33 -4.08 6.65
N LEU A 75 -0.33 -3.70 5.84
CA LEU A 75 -0.45 -3.75 4.40
C LEU A 75 -0.08 -5.16 3.91
N LYS A 76 -0.95 -5.76 3.09
CA LYS A 76 -0.70 -7.04 2.41
C LYS A 76 -0.71 -6.84 0.90
N ILE A 77 0.28 -7.43 0.23
CA ILE A 77 0.39 -7.46 -1.23
C ILE A 77 0.04 -8.89 -1.69
N LYS A 78 -0.90 -9.03 -2.62
CA LYS A 78 -1.46 -10.32 -3.09
C LYS A 78 -1.56 -10.40 -4.61
#